data_AF-A0A6G7XHU8-F1
#
_entry.id   AF-A0A6G7XHU8-F1
#
_cell.length_a   1.000
_cell.length_b   1.000
_cell.length_c   1.000
_cell.angle_alpha   90.00
_cell.angle_beta   90.00
_cell.angle_gamma   90.00
#
_symmetry.space_group_name_H-M   'P 1'
#
loop_
_entity.id
_entity.type
_entity.pdbx_description
1 polymer ?
#
loop_
_entity_poly.entity_id
_entity_poly.type
_entity_poly.pdbx_seq_one_letter_code
_entity_poly.pdbx_strand_id
1 'polypeptide(L)'
;MSNLVEHARRELELLGEEPQTVQGYLNVVQAFADMGHSGGSASVAIPVIHDLLQFKNLRPLTNSPEEWVNVADALWQNKRNSEAFSDDGGKTYRLLSEGGTSRNRGPKHISEEAK
;
A
#
# COMPACT_ATOMS: atom_id res chain seq x y z
N MET A 1 -24.37 -16.73 -0.49
CA MET A 1 -23.25 -15.82 -0.15
C MET A 1 -21.96 -16.60 -0.30
N SER A 2 -20.83 -15.97 -0.68
CA SER A 2 -19.58 -16.71 -0.87
C SER A 2 -19.02 -17.18 0.48
N ASN A 3 -18.30 -18.31 0.50
CA ASN A 3 -17.67 -18.84 1.72
C ASN A 3 -16.72 -17.82 2.36
N LEU A 4 -16.06 -16.99 1.55
CA LEU A 4 -15.15 -15.94 2.01
C LEU A 4 -15.89 -14.83 2.76
N VAL A 5 -17.06 -14.41 2.27
CA VAL A 5 -17.87 -13.35 2.91
C VAL A 5 -18.48 -13.83 4.22
N GLU A 6 -18.95 -15.08 4.28
CA GLU A 6 -19.43 -15.68 5.53
C GLU A 6 -18.32 -15.79 6.57
N HIS A 7 -17.13 -16.23 6.15
CA HIS A 7 -15.95 -16.25 7.03
C HIS A 7 -15.61 -14.85 7.55
N ALA A 8 -15.52 -13.85 6.68
CA ALA A 8 -15.21 -12.48 7.07
C ALA A 8 -16.24 -11.90 8.05
N ARG A 9 -17.55 -12.14 7.82
CA ARG A 9 -18.60 -11.70 8.74
C ARG A 9 -18.39 -12.26 10.14
N ARG A 10 -18.21 -13.58 10.24
CA ARG A 10 -18.02 -14.26 11.52
C ARG A 10 -16.84 -13.69 12.30
N GLU A 11 -15.70 -13.48 11.65
CA GLU A 11 -14.50 -12.97 12.33
C GLU A 11 -14.67 -11.50 12.77
N LEU A 12 -15.34 -10.66 11.97
CA LEU A 12 -15.61 -9.26 12.32
C LEU A 12 -16.63 -9.13 13.46
N GLU A 13 -17.65 -9.99 13.50
CA GLU A 13 -18.60 -10.08 14.61
C GLU A 13 -17.92 -10.55 15.89
N LEU A 14 -17.00 -11.52 15.81
CA LEU A 14 -16.20 -11.98 16.96
C LEU A 14 -15.27 -10.89 17.49
N LEU A 15 -14.76 -10.01 16.63
CA LEU A 15 -13.96 -8.85 17.02
C LEU A 15 -14.80 -7.80 17.77
N GLY A 16 -16.13 -7.83 17.64
CA GLY A 16 -17.05 -6.87 18.25
C GLY A 16 -17.07 -5.51 17.54
N GLU A 17 -16.79 -5.49 16.23
CA GLU A 17 -16.78 -4.27 15.43
C GLU A 17 -18.17 -3.65 15.25
N GLU A 18 -18.21 -2.33 15.07
CA GLU A 18 -19.45 -1.60 14.85
C GLU A 18 -20.15 -2.03 13.54
N PRO A 19 -21.49 -2.20 13.50
CA PRO A 19 -22.19 -2.76 12.35
C PRO A 19 -21.93 -2.05 11.01
N GLN A 20 -21.74 -0.72 11.04
CA GLN A 20 -21.43 0.05 9.84
C GLN A 20 -20.02 -0.26 9.30
N THR A 21 -19.06 -0.42 10.19
CA THR A 21 -17.67 -0.81 9.85
C THR A 21 -17.64 -2.22 9.29
N VAL A 22 -18.35 -3.16 9.93
CA VAL A 22 -18.52 -4.54 9.44
C VAL A 22 -19.05 -4.52 8.01
N GLN A 23 -20.12 -3.77 7.74
CA GLN A 23 -20.70 -3.71 6.40
C GLN A 23 -19.71 -3.13 5.36
N GLY A 24 -18.92 -2.13 5.74
CA GLY A 24 -17.86 -1.59 4.89
C GLY A 24 -16.84 -2.65 4.47
N TYR A 25 -16.33 -3.44 5.42
CA TYR A 25 -15.42 -4.54 5.12
C TYR A 25 -16.07 -5.62 4.25
N LEU A 26 -17.31 -6.01 4.56
CA LEU A 26 -18.03 -7.03 3.78
C LEU A 26 -18.24 -6.60 2.33
N ASN A 27 -18.45 -5.31 2.06
CA ASN A 27 -18.56 -4.80 0.68
C ASN A 27 -17.27 -5.02 -0.11
N VAL A 28 -16.11 -4.77 0.50
CA VAL A 28 -14.79 -4.99 -0.14
C VAL A 28 -14.54 -6.49 -0.36
N VAL A 29 -14.82 -7.31 0.65
CA VAL A 29 -14.65 -8.77 0.55
C VAL A 29 -15.59 -9.38 -0.50
N GLN A 30 -16.83 -8.88 -0.59
CA GLN A 30 -17.79 -9.29 -1.61
C GLN A 30 -17.31 -8.92 -3.00
N ALA A 31 -16.85 -7.67 -3.22
CA ALA A 31 -16.29 -7.26 -4.50
C ALA A 31 -15.10 -8.12 -4.93
N PHE A 32 -14.23 -8.51 -3.98
CA PHE A 32 -13.13 -9.45 -4.26
C PHE A 32 -13.63 -10.86 -4.61
N ALA A 33 -14.62 -11.37 -3.89
CA ALA A 33 -15.20 -12.69 -4.16
C ALA A 33 -15.90 -12.76 -5.53
N ASP A 34 -16.55 -11.68 -5.96
CA ASP A 34 -17.27 -11.60 -7.23
C ASP A 34 -16.35 -11.67 -8.46
N MET A 35 -15.04 -11.43 -8.30
CA MET A 35 -14.05 -11.61 -9.37
C MET A 35 -13.84 -13.08 -9.77
N GLY A 36 -14.39 -14.05 -9.02
CA GLY A 36 -14.37 -15.46 -9.40
C GLY A 36 -12.98 -16.10 -9.36
N HIS A 37 -12.09 -15.61 -8.50
CA HIS A 37 -10.74 -16.16 -8.35
C HIS A 37 -10.78 -17.64 -7.94
N SER A 38 -9.88 -18.44 -8.53
CA SER A 38 -9.52 -19.74 -7.99
C SER A 38 -8.58 -19.53 -6.79
N GLY A 39 -8.36 -20.57 -5.98
CA GLY A 39 -7.38 -20.49 -4.88
C GLY A 39 -5.98 -20.05 -5.34
N GLY A 40 -5.59 -20.40 -6.57
CA GLY A 40 -4.31 -20.00 -7.15
C GLY A 40 -4.27 -18.55 -7.67
N SER A 41 -5.35 -18.00 -8.23
CA SER A 41 -5.35 -16.58 -8.65
C SER A 41 -5.57 -15.64 -7.48
N ALA A 42 -6.28 -16.08 -6.43
CA ALA A 42 -6.44 -15.32 -5.20
C ALA A 42 -5.10 -15.06 -4.50
N SER A 43 -4.18 -16.04 -4.46
CA SER A 43 -2.87 -15.88 -3.81
C SER A 43 -1.96 -14.85 -4.50
N VAL A 44 -2.20 -14.55 -5.78
CA VAL A 44 -1.50 -13.50 -6.52
C VAL A 44 -2.19 -12.15 -6.37
N ALA A 45 -3.53 -12.11 -6.38
CA ALA A 45 -4.29 -10.87 -6.31
C ALA A 45 -4.24 -10.21 -4.93
N ILE A 46 -4.31 -11.00 -3.84
CA ILE A 46 -4.38 -10.48 -2.47
C ILE A 46 -3.18 -9.58 -2.12
N PRO A 47 -1.90 -10.00 -2.34
CA PRO A 47 -0.76 -9.14 -2.05
C PRO A 47 -0.76 -7.83 -2.85
N VAL A 48 -1.14 -7.89 -4.13
CA VAL A 48 -1.21 -6.70 -4.99
C VAL A 48 -2.26 -5.71 -4.49
N ILE A 49 -3.46 -6.19 -4.13
CA ILE A 49 -4.52 -5.33 -3.58
C ILE A 49 -4.10 -4.75 -2.23
N HIS A 50 -3.50 -5.56 -1.35
CA HIS A 50 -2.97 -5.11 -0.08
C HIS A 50 -1.99 -3.95 -0.25
N ASP A 51 -1.05 -4.06 -1.18
CA ASP A 51 -0.07 -3.01 -1.47
C ASP A 51 -0.74 -1.75 -2.04
N LEU A 52 -1.71 -1.90 -2.95
CA LEU A 52 -2.46 -0.76 -3.50
C LEU A 52 -3.27 -0.03 -2.43
N LEU A 53 -3.92 -0.75 -1.51
CA LEU A 53 -4.67 -0.15 -0.39
C LEU A 53 -3.77 0.63 0.58
N GLN A 54 -2.46 0.35 0.59
CA GLN A 54 -1.45 1.07 1.37
C GLN A 54 -0.72 2.15 0.55
N PHE A 55 -1.17 2.43 -0.68
CA PHE A 55 -0.47 3.30 -1.63
C PHE A 55 0.99 2.87 -1.85
N LYS A 56 1.31 1.58 -1.85
CA LYS A 56 2.66 1.11 -2.19
C LYS A 56 2.85 1.06 -3.70
N ASN A 57 4.06 1.36 -4.13
CA ASN A 57 4.42 1.30 -5.53
C ASN A 57 4.63 -0.16 -5.99
N LEU A 58 3.86 -0.61 -6.98
CA LEU A 58 4.00 -1.95 -7.57
C LEU A 58 5.21 -2.09 -8.51
N ARG A 59 5.71 -0.95 -9.01
CA ARG A 59 6.96 -0.85 -9.76
C ARG A 59 7.92 0.07 -9.05
N PRO A 60 9.24 -0.06 -9.24
CA PRO A 60 10.21 0.85 -8.67
C PRO A 60 9.85 2.32 -8.88
N LEU A 61 10.19 3.15 -7.90
CA LEU A 61 10.06 4.59 -8.00
C LEU A 61 11.15 5.12 -8.92
N THR A 62 10.85 6.18 -9.66
CA THR A 62 11.82 6.80 -10.57
C THR A 62 12.40 8.07 -9.99
N ASN A 63 13.53 8.51 -10.53
CA ASN A 63 14.13 9.81 -10.22
C ASN A 63 13.46 10.97 -10.99
N SER A 64 12.32 10.74 -11.64
CA SER A 64 11.55 11.79 -12.30
C SER A 64 11.08 12.83 -11.27
N PRO A 65 11.41 14.13 -11.42
CA PRO A 65 10.95 15.17 -10.50
C PRO A 65 9.42 15.24 -10.37
N GLU A 66 8.68 14.77 -11.37
CA GLU A 66 7.22 14.75 -11.32
C GLU A 66 6.66 13.74 -10.32
N GLU A 67 7.42 12.69 -9.96
CA GLU A 67 7.00 11.73 -8.93
C GLU A 67 7.21 12.26 -7.50
N TRP A 68 7.97 13.34 -7.32
CA TRP A 68 8.39 13.84 -6.02
C TRP A 68 7.84 15.24 -5.73
N VAL A 69 7.26 15.43 -4.54
CA VAL A 69 6.78 16.73 -4.06
C VAL A 69 7.69 17.22 -2.96
N ASN A 70 8.17 18.46 -3.06
CA ASN A 70 8.88 19.09 -1.95
C ASN A 70 7.87 19.40 -0.83
N VAL A 71 8.11 18.82 0.36
CA VAL A 71 7.22 18.96 1.52
C VAL A 71 7.88 19.74 2.66
N ALA A 72 9.20 19.89 2.64
CA ALA A 72 9.96 20.76 3.53
C ALA A 72 11.35 21.07 2.92
N ASP A 73 12.13 21.90 3.63
CA ASP A 73 13.51 22.20 3.22
C ASP A 73 14.33 20.92 3.05
N ALA A 74 14.86 20.74 1.84
CA ALA A 74 15.59 19.54 1.43
C ALA A 74 14.88 18.20 1.70
N LEU A 75 13.53 18.16 1.73
CA LEU A 75 12.75 16.95 1.94
C LEU A 75 11.65 16.80 0.89
N TRP A 76 11.62 15.65 0.23
CA TRP A 76 10.63 15.29 -0.78
C TRP A 76 9.88 14.02 -0.39
N GLN A 77 8.60 13.97 -0.73
CA GLN A 77 7.75 12.80 -0.57
C GLN A 77 7.27 12.33 -1.96
N ASN A 78 7.25 11.02 -2.19
CA ASN A 78 6.79 10.48 -3.46
C ASN A 78 5.26 10.51 -3.56
N LYS A 79 4.72 10.82 -4.74
CA LYS A 79 3.28 10.89 -5.02
C LYS A 79 2.62 9.51 -5.15
N ARG A 80 3.38 8.50 -5.57
CA ARG A 80 2.91 7.12 -5.78
C ARG A 80 3.01 6.29 -4.51
N ASN A 81 3.99 6.59 -3.65
CA ASN A 81 4.19 5.94 -2.36
C ASN A 81 4.38 6.95 -1.23
N SER A 82 3.35 7.09 -0.40
CA SER A 82 3.32 8.04 0.71
C SER A 82 4.36 7.75 1.81
N GLU A 83 4.88 6.53 1.89
CA GLU A 83 5.93 6.16 2.84
C GLU A 83 7.34 6.48 2.32
N ALA A 84 7.49 6.84 1.04
CA ALA A 84 8.79 7.09 0.43
C ALA A 84 9.20 8.56 0.57
N PHE A 85 10.30 8.79 1.28
CA PHE A 85 10.90 10.11 1.49
C PHE A 85 12.30 10.16 0.89
N SER A 86 12.65 11.30 0.32
CA SER A 86 13.95 11.59 -0.27
C SER A 86 14.53 12.88 0.30
N ASP A 87 15.84 12.89 0.50
CA ASP A 87 16.60 14.08 0.91
C ASP A 87 17.41 14.69 -0.28
N ASP A 88 17.26 14.14 -1.50
CA ASP A 88 18.07 14.49 -2.68
C ASP A 88 17.25 14.69 -3.97
N GLY A 89 15.97 15.05 -3.82
CA GLY A 89 15.07 15.30 -4.95
C GLY A 89 14.62 14.05 -5.69
N GLY A 90 14.66 12.89 -5.04
CA GLY A 90 14.11 11.64 -5.56
C GLY A 90 15.12 10.71 -6.22
N LYS A 91 16.43 10.99 -6.16
CA LYS A 91 17.47 10.06 -6.66
C LYS A 91 17.58 8.84 -5.76
N THR A 92 17.44 9.07 -4.46
CA THR A 92 17.39 8.02 -3.46
C THR A 92 16.27 8.27 -2.47
N TYR A 93 15.78 7.20 -1.86
CA TYR A 93 14.68 7.30 -0.92
C TYR A 93 14.77 6.29 0.22
N ARG A 94 14.02 6.56 1.27
CA ARG A 94 13.84 5.70 2.43
C ARG A 94 12.36 5.47 2.66
N LEU A 95 12.01 4.30 3.15
CA LEU A 95 10.63 3.92 3.45
C LEU A 95 10.38 4.00 4.96
N LEU A 96 9.25 4.59 5.37
CA LEU A 96 8.85 4.64 6.78
C LEU A 96 8.69 3.24 7.37
N SER A 97 8.09 2.31 6.61
CA SER A 97 7.85 0.93 7.01
C SER A 97 9.13 0.11 7.24
N GLU A 98 10.27 0.56 6.72
CA GLU A 98 11.59 -0.03 6.97
C GLU A 98 12.37 0.68 8.09
N GLY A 99 11.73 1.60 8.82
CA GLY A 99 12.35 2.39 9.88
C GLY A 99 13.07 3.65 9.40
N GLY A 100 12.90 4.02 8.12
CA GLY A 100 13.44 5.23 7.53
C GLY A 100 12.80 6.48 8.12
N THR A 101 13.52 7.21 8.96
CA THR A 101 13.07 8.48 9.57
C THR A 101 14.08 9.60 9.31
N SER A 102 13.76 10.84 9.69
CA SER A 102 14.73 11.95 9.63
C SER A 102 15.99 11.68 10.46
N ARG A 103 15.87 10.84 11.51
CA ARG A 103 16.97 10.43 12.40
C ARG A 103 17.63 9.12 11.96
N ASN A 104 16.91 8.24 11.29
CA ASN A 104 17.40 6.96 10.78
C ASN A 104 17.27 6.90 9.26
N ARG A 105 18.35 7.16 8.53
CA ARG A 105 18.32 7.25 7.05
C ARG A 105 18.57 5.92 6.34
N GLY A 106 18.38 4.79 7.01
CA GLY A 106 18.47 3.45 6.43
C GLY A 106 17.16 2.66 6.61
N PRO A 107 16.89 1.65 5.76
CA PRO A 107 17.57 1.32 4.51
C PRO A 107 17.36 2.40 3.44
N LYS A 108 18.33 2.50 2.53
CA LYS A 108 18.34 3.49 1.45
C LYS A 108 18.17 2.80 0.11
N HIS A 109 17.16 3.21 -0.64
CA HIS A 109 16.83 2.73 -1.97
C HIS A 109 17.32 3.71 -3.04
N ILE A 110 17.62 3.19 -4.21
CA ILE A 110 17.98 3.97 -5.39
C ILE A 110 16.78 3.95 -6.33
N SER A 111 16.35 5.14 -6.76
CA SER A 111 15.29 5.25 -7.75
C SER A 111 15.79 4.83 -9.13
N GLU A 112 14.93 4.21 -9.93
CA GLU A 112 15.24 3.93 -11.32
C GLU A 112 15.33 5.22 -12.14
N GLU A 113 16.05 5.16 -13.27
CA GLU A 113 16.06 6.27 -14.23
C GLU A 113 14.68 6.41 -14.88
N ALA A 114 14.16 7.65 -14.89
CA ALA A 114 13.00 7.99 -15.68
C ALA A 114 13.31 7.74 -17.18
N LYS A 115 12.39 7.04 -17.86
CA LYS A 115 12.48 6.79 -19.32
C LYS A 115 11.91 7.94 -20.12
#